data_AF-A0A2T2U5N1-F1
#
_entry.id   AF-A0A2T2U5N1-F1
#
_cell.length_a   1.000
_cell.length_b   1.000
_cell.length_c   1.000
_cell.angle_alpha   90.00
_cell.angle_beta   90.00
_cell.angle_gamma   90.00
#
_symmetry.space_group_name_H-M   'P 1'
#
loop_
_entity.id
_entity.type
_entity.pdbx_description
1 polymer ?
#
loop_
_entity_poly.entity_id
_entity_poly.type
_entity_poly.pdbx_seq_one_letter_code
_entity_poly.pdbx_strand_id
1 'polypeptide(L)'
;MLYFAPQNGNWTETETSPEALPPPFVEIDPDAPSVHFVGLDDESYRLTGAPVDPSADTIHTVAAIDSTLAHGHPLSAVYVRDRTLDILIPVYIDDAVMEAGETLDGLLALHTVQYDDGADAAYTYFRTSLFGGEELLLEVERGTL
;
A
#
# COMPACT_ATOMS: atom_id res chain seq x y z
N MET A 1 -9.60 -11.12 -0.02
CA MET A 1 -9.90 -9.87 -0.74
C MET A 1 -10.73 -8.94 0.13
N LEU A 2 -10.28 -7.70 0.25
CA LEU A 2 -11.00 -6.58 0.87
C LEU A 2 -11.21 -5.50 -0.19
N TYR A 3 -12.36 -4.84 -0.17
CA TYR A 3 -12.71 -3.81 -1.16
C TYR A 3 -13.01 -2.49 -0.46
N PHE A 4 -12.52 -1.39 -1.01
CA PHE A 4 -12.67 -0.06 -0.45
C PHE A 4 -13.15 0.91 -1.53
N ALA A 5 -14.15 1.72 -1.19
CA ALA A 5 -14.68 2.76 -2.05
C ALA A 5 -14.52 4.14 -1.39
N PRO A 6 -14.35 5.22 -2.19
CA PRO A 6 -14.24 6.55 -1.62
C PRO A 6 -15.59 7.00 -1.04
N GLN A 7 -15.58 7.40 0.22
CA GLN A 7 -16.74 7.91 0.95
C GLN A 7 -16.31 9.06 1.86
N ASN A 8 -16.88 10.24 1.66
CA ASN A 8 -16.62 11.44 2.46
C ASN A 8 -15.13 11.80 2.59
N GLY A 9 -14.35 11.62 1.52
CA GLY A 9 -12.90 11.90 1.50
C GLY A 9 -12.01 10.77 2.01
N ASN A 10 -12.56 9.71 2.59
CA ASN A 10 -11.82 8.51 3.03
C ASN A 10 -12.09 7.31 2.14
N TRP A 11 -11.30 6.24 2.29
CA TRP A 11 -11.57 4.95 1.68
C TRP A 11 -12.19 4.02 2.71
N THR A 12 -13.44 3.61 2.49
CA THR A 12 -14.20 2.81 3.46
C THR A 12 -14.42 1.40 2.92
N GLU A 13 -14.19 0.40 3.78
CA GLU A 13 -14.40 -1.01 3.44
C GLU A 13 -15.87 -1.25 3.06
N THR A 14 -16.09 -2.06 2.03
CA THR A 14 -17.42 -2.42 1.54
C THR A 14 -17.51 -3.93 1.36
N GLU A 15 -18.65 -4.50 1.75
CA GLU A 15 -18.98 -5.91 1.51
C GLU A 15 -19.46 -6.16 0.06
N THR A 16 -19.50 -5.11 -0.76
CA THR A 16 -20.00 -5.16 -2.14
C THR A 16 -18.95 -5.79 -3.04
N SER A 17 -19.35 -6.84 -3.77
CA SER A 17 -18.53 -7.49 -4.79
C SER A 17 -18.04 -6.47 -5.85
N PRO A 18 -16.82 -6.63 -6.41
CA PRO A 18 -16.28 -5.71 -7.42
C PRO A 18 -17.16 -5.61 -8.68
N GLU A 19 -17.94 -6.65 -9.01
CA GLU A 19 -18.91 -6.59 -10.13
C GLU A 19 -20.08 -5.62 -9.89
N ALA A 20 -20.34 -5.27 -8.63
CA ALA A 20 -21.41 -4.36 -8.22
C ALA A 20 -20.88 -3.01 -7.71
N LEU A 21 -19.56 -2.84 -7.61
CA LEU A 21 -18.92 -1.61 -7.17
C LEU A 21 -18.46 -0.82 -8.40
N PRO A 22 -19.10 0.30 -8.75
CA PRO A 22 -18.59 1.13 -9.82
C PRO A 22 -17.23 1.71 -9.41
N PRO A 23 -16.24 1.79 -10.32
CA PRO A 23 -15.01 2.52 -10.05
C PRO A 23 -15.27 3.99 -9.64
N PRO A 24 -14.34 4.62 -8.91
CA PRO A 24 -13.06 4.07 -8.47
C PRO A 24 -13.17 3.24 -7.18
N PHE A 25 -12.31 2.22 -7.06
CA PHE A 25 -12.19 1.41 -5.85
C PHE A 25 -10.76 0.87 -5.66
N VAL A 26 -10.47 0.44 -4.44
CA VAL A 26 -9.21 -0.24 -4.08
C VAL A 26 -9.53 -1.66 -3.64
N GLU A 27 -8.83 -2.64 -4.22
CA GLU A 27 -8.84 -4.02 -3.77
C GLU A 27 -7.53 -4.34 -3.06
N ILE A 28 -7.64 -4.98 -1.91
CA ILE A 28 -6.48 -5.45 -1.16
C ILE A 28 -6.56 -6.97 -1.08
N ASP A 29 -5.54 -7.63 -1.60
CA ASP A 29 -5.33 -9.05 -1.35
C ASP A 29 -4.37 -9.19 -0.17
N PRO A 30 -4.88 -9.47 1.04
CA PRO A 30 -4.00 -9.66 2.18
C PRO A 30 -3.21 -10.97 2.04
N ASP A 31 -3.68 -11.97 1.31
CA ASP A 31 -3.02 -13.28 1.17
C ASP A 31 -1.93 -13.27 0.08
N ALA A 32 -1.96 -12.26 -0.80
CA ALA A 32 -0.89 -11.93 -1.72
C ALA A 32 -0.62 -10.42 -1.63
N PRO A 33 0.35 -9.97 -0.81
CA PRO A 33 0.44 -8.62 -0.25
C PRO A 33 0.50 -7.56 -1.35
N SER A 34 -0.66 -7.16 -1.85
CA SER A 34 -0.81 -6.36 -3.04
C SER A 34 -2.05 -5.50 -2.95
N VAL A 35 -1.95 -4.32 -3.54
CA VAL A 35 -3.01 -3.31 -3.58
C VAL A 35 -3.30 -3.03 -5.04
N HIS A 36 -4.56 -3.20 -5.42
CA HIS A 36 -5.06 -2.96 -6.77
C HIS A 36 -5.94 -1.72 -6.75
N PHE A 37 -5.51 -0.70 -7.47
CA PHE A 37 -6.23 0.55 -7.63
C PHE A 37 -6.99 0.49 -8.96
N VAL A 38 -8.30 0.70 -8.94
CA VAL A 38 -9.15 0.66 -10.12
C VAL A 38 -9.74 2.04 -10.35
N GLY A 39 -9.42 2.62 -11.51
CA GLY A 39 -9.86 3.95 -11.94
C GLY A 39 -11.18 3.93 -12.72
N LEU A 40 -11.69 5.12 -13.06
CA LEU A 40 -12.99 5.34 -13.71
C LEU A 40 -13.10 4.76 -15.13
N ASP A 41 -11.97 4.60 -15.84
CA ASP A 41 -11.94 4.19 -17.25
C ASP A 41 -11.58 2.71 -17.44
N ASP A 42 -11.83 1.86 -16.43
CA ASP A 42 -11.37 0.46 -16.34
C ASP A 42 -9.84 0.27 -16.39
N GLU A 43 -9.08 1.38 -16.40
CA GLU A 43 -7.63 1.35 -16.19
C GLU A 43 -7.33 1.10 -14.71
N SER A 44 -6.25 0.36 -14.46
CA SER A 44 -5.89 -0.04 -13.11
C SER A 44 -4.39 -0.17 -12.91
N TYR A 45 -3.97 0.05 -11.67
CA TYR A 45 -2.59 -0.12 -11.24
C TYR A 45 -2.52 -1.13 -10.09
N ARG A 46 -1.51 -2.01 -10.12
CA ARG A 46 -1.26 -2.96 -9.03
C ARG A 46 0.09 -2.68 -8.38
N LEU A 47 0.04 -2.32 -7.11
CA LEU A 47 1.21 -2.20 -6.25
C LEU A 47 1.48 -3.55 -5.57
N THR A 48 2.61 -4.16 -5.91
CA THR A 48 3.11 -5.40 -5.27
C THR A 48 4.30 -5.14 -4.35
N GLY A 49 4.63 -3.87 -4.10
CA GLY A 49 5.90 -3.47 -3.50
C GLY A 49 7.04 -3.35 -4.52
N ALA A 50 8.19 -2.87 -4.04
CA ALA A 50 9.42 -2.76 -4.81
C ALA A 50 9.99 -4.14 -5.16
N PRO A 51 10.88 -4.25 -6.16
CA PRO A 51 11.54 -5.49 -6.49
C PRO A 51 12.15 -6.12 -5.23
N VAL A 52 11.83 -7.39 -5.04
CA VAL A 52 12.30 -8.15 -3.89
C VAL A 52 13.83 -8.24 -3.91
N ASP A 53 14.46 -7.78 -2.83
CA ASP A 53 15.83 -8.19 -2.48
C ASP A 53 15.71 -9.49 -1.70
N PRO A 54 16.23 -10.64 -2.20
CA PRO A 54 16.06 -11.93 -1.54
C PRO A 54 16.73 -12.00 -0.17
N SER A 55 17.65 -11.07 0.14
CA SER A 55 18.29 -10.96 1.45
C SER A 55 17.56 -10.05 2.44
N ALA A 56 16.43 -9.45 2.04
CA ALA A 56 15.64 -8.59 2.89
C ALA A 56 14.50 -9.37 3.55
N ASP A 57 14.38 -9.17 4.86
CA ASP A 57 13.29 -9.72 5.67
C ASP A 57 12.09 -8.78 5.68
N THR A 58 12.31 -7.47 5.49
CA THR A 58 11.23 -6.48 5.38
C THR A 58 11.50 -5.50 4.26
N ILE A 59 10.46 -5.17 3.52
CA ILE A 59 10.48 -4.22 2.42
C ILE A 59 9.41 -3.17 2.67
N HIS A 60 9.82 -1.90 2.79
CA HIS A 60 8.92 -0.76 2.74
C HIS A 60 8.99 -0.13 1.36
N THR A 61 7.86 0.04 0.70
CA THR A 61 7.75 0.65 -0.62
C THR A 61 6.85 1.87 -0.53
N VAL A 62 7.37 3.03 -0.93
CA VAL A 62 6.57 4.23 -1.12
C VAL A 62 6.31 4.37 -2.62
N ALA A 63 5.05 4.49 -2.99
CA ALA A 63 4.64 4.71 -4.38
C ALA A 63 3.70 5.92 -4.49
N ALA A 64 3.90 6.73 -5.51
CA ALA A 64 2.93 7.73 -5.94
C ALA A 64 1.94 7.07 -6.90
N ILE A 65 0.65 7.21 -6.62
CA ILE A 65 -0.45 6.77 -7.47
C ILE A 65 -1.10 8.03 -8.04
N ASP A 66 -1.30 8.08 -9.35
CA ASP A 66 -1.96 9.23 -9.98
C ASP A 66 -3.43 9.35 -9.57
N SER A 67 -4.01 10.54 -9.75
CA SER A 67 -5.42 10.80 -9.40
C SER A 67 -6.44 10.00 -10.23
N THR A 68 -6.03 9.41 -11.36
CA THR A 68 -6.87 8.50 -12.15
C THR A 68 -6.83 7.06 -11.63
N LEU A 69 -5.89 6.73 -10.72
CA LEU A 69 -5.63 5.39 -10.19
C LEU A 69 -5.14 4.38 -11.24
N ALA A 70 -4.85 4.85 -12.45
CA ALA A 70 -4.45 4.03 -13.58
C ALA A 70 -2.93 3.76 -13.55
N HIS A 71 -2.16 4.66 -12.95
CA HIS A 71 -0.71 4.55 -12.91
C HIS A 71 -0.17 4.77 -11.51
N GLY A 72 0.91 4.06 -11.22
CA GLY A 72 1.70 4.29 -10.03
C GLY A 72 3.18 4.13 -10.29
N HIS A 73 3.97 4.87 -9.52
CA HIS A 73 5.41 4.90 -9.62
C HIS A 73 6.02 4.73 -8.22
N PRO A 74 6.73 3.63 -7.96
CA PRO A 74 7.55 3.51 -6.76
C PRO A 74 8.55 4.66 -6.72
N LEU A 75 8.51 5.45 -5.63
CA LEU A 75 9.40 6.57 -5.39
C LEU A 75 10.66 6.11 -4.65
N SER A 76 10.48 5.22 -3.68
CA SER A 76 11.57 4.70 -2.86
C SER A 76 11.24 3.35 -2.27
N ALA A 77 12.29 2.57 -1.98
CA ALA A 77 12.18 1.33 -1.23
C ALA A 77 13.24 1.28 -0.13
N VAL A 78 12.85 0.76 1.04
CA VAL A 78 13.76 0.49 2.16
C VAL A 78 13.77 -1.01 2.41
N TYR A 79 14.95 -1.61 2.32
CA TYR A 79 15.18 -3.03 2.57
C TYR A 79 15.84 -3.19 3.94
N VAL A 80 15.24 -4.02 4.78
CA VAL A 80 15.72 -4.33 6.12
C VAL A 80 16.18 -5.78 6.15
N ARG A 81 17.33 -6.02 6.79
CA ARG A 81 17.94 -7.35 6.93
C ARG A 81 18.26 -7.65 8.38
N ASP A 82 18.16 -8.92 8.76
CA ASP A 82 18.60 -9.52 10.01
C ASP A 82 17.94 -8.91 11.28
N ARG A 83 16.77 -8.27 11.17
CA ARG A 83 16.04 -7.70 12.31
C ARG A 83 14.53 -7.65 12.11
N THR A 84 13.78 -8.04 13.15
CA THR A 84 12.43 -7.52 13.40
C THR A 84 12.56 -6.01 13.59
N LEU A 85 12.06 -5.24 12.64
CA LEU A 85 12.09 -3.79 12.74
C LEU A 85 11.04 -3.38 13.78
N ASP A 86 11.49 -3.05 15.00
CA ASP A 86 10.65 -2.42 16.01
C ASP A 86 10.04 -1.15 15.39
N ILE A 87 8.73 -1.22 15.08
CA ILE A 87 7.62 -0.24 14.84
C ILE A 87 7.95 1.26 14.58
N LEU A 88 9.08 1.79 15.01
CA LEU A 88 9.50 3.18 14.88
C LEU A 88 9.77 3.63 13.44
N ILE A 89 10.34 2.77 12.57
CA ILE A 89 10.63 3.17 11.19
C ILE A 89 9.35 3.45 10.38
N PRO A 90 8.30 2.61 10.44
CA PRO A 90 7.02 2.93 9.79
C PRO A 90 6.49 4.32 10.18
N VAL A 91 6.53 4.70 11.46
CA VAL A 91 6.05 6.02 11.92
C VAL A 91 6.88 7.19 11.34
N TYR A 92 8.21 7.08 11.30
CA TYR A 92 9.03 8.14 10.69
C TYR A 92 8.88 8.19 9.15
N ILE A 93 8.61 7.05 8.51
CA ILE A 93 8.32 7.00 7.08
C ILE A 93 6.94 7.62 6.82
N ASP A 94 5.94 7.35 7.65
CA ASP A 94 4.59 7.90 7.51
C ASP A 94 4.63 9.45 7.53
N ASP A 95 5.35 10.05 8.47
CA ASP A 95 5.54 11.52 8.52
C ASP A 95 6.23 12.07 7.26
N ALA A 96 7.30 11.42 6.80
CA ALA A 96 8.02 11.85 5.60
C ALA A 96 7.19 11.64 4.31
N VAL A 97 6.34 10.61 4.28
CA VAL A 97 5.41 10.33 3.19
C VAL A 97 4.30 11.39 3.16
N MET A 98 3.71 11.75 4.30
CA MET A 98 2.71 12.80 4.38
C MET A 98 3.24 14.14 3.85
N GLU A 99 4.45 14.55 4.27
CA GLU A 99 5.08 15.79 3.77
C GLU A 99 5.32 15.74 2.25
N ALA A 100 5.75 14.60 1.72
CA ALA A 100 5.93 14.44 0.27
C ALA A 100 4.61 14.50 -0.51
N GLY A 101 3.50 14.13 0.14
CA GLY A 101 2.15 14.06 -0.45
C GLY A 101 1.54 15.41 -0.74
N GLU A 102 1.93 16.47 -0.04
CA GLU A 102 1.37 17.83 -0.20
C GLU A 102 1.42 18.34 -1.64
N THR A 103 2.44 17.93 -2.39
CA THR A 103 2.69 18.42 -3.76
C THR A 103 2.18 17.49 -4.85
N LEU A 104 1.59 16.35 -4.48
CA LEU A 104 1.24 15.27 -5.38
C LEU A 104 -0.24 15.35 -5.77
N ASP A 105 -0.53 15.29 -7.07
CA ASP A 105 -1.90 15.13 -7.59
C ASP A 105 -2.24 13.64 -7.66
N GLY A 106 -2.75 13.10 -6.56
CA GLY A 106 -3.07 11.68 -6.42
C GLY A 106 -2.93 11.17 -4.98
N LEU A 107 -2.50 9.91 -4.84
CA LEU A 107 -2.29 9.26 -3.56
C LEU A 107 -0.82 8.91 -3.35
N LEU A 108 -0.38 8.89 -2.10
CA LEU A 108 0.82 8.17 -1.70
C LEU A 108 0.43 6.86 -1.02
N ALA A 109 1.07 5.77 -1.44
CA ALA A 109 0.91 4.45 -0.84
C ALA A 109 2.20 4.03 -0.15
N LEU A 110 2.14 3.76 1.15
CA LEU A 110 3.17 3.02 1.86
C LEU A 110 2.76 1.56 1.96
N HIS A 111 3.50 0.70 1.28
CA HIS A 111 3.30 -0.74 1.24
C HIS A 111 4.46 -1.44 1.95
N THR A 112 4.15 -2.18 3.01
CA THR A 112 5.14 -2.85 3.87
C THR A 112 4.86 -4.34 3.90
N VAL A 113 5.89 -5.14 3.63
CA VAL A 113 5.82 -6.60 3.72
C VAL A 113 7.02 -7.14 4.49
N GLN A 114 6.76 -8.03 5.45
CA GLN A 114 7.80 -8.83 6.12
C GLN A 114 7.68 -10.29 5.70
N TYR A 115 8.81 -10.95 5.54
CA TYR A 115 8.94 -12.36 5.21
C TYR A 115 9.68 -13.11 6.32
N ASP A 116 9.39 -14.40 6.46
CA ASP A 116 9.90 -15.24 7.56
C ASP A 116 11.42 -15.51 7.49
N ASP A 117 11.94 -15.73 6.28
CA ASP A 117 13.35 -16.07 6.03
C ASP A 117 13.77 -15.58 4.63
N GLY A 118 13.77 -14.26 4.47
CA GLY A 118 13.92 -13.63 3.18
C GLY A 118 12.72 -13.81 2.26
N ALA A 119 12.76 -13.12 1.13
CA ALA A 119 11.54 -12.84 0.36
C ALA A 119 11.07 -13.95 -0.59
N ASP A 120 11.75 -15.10 -0.59
CA ASP A 120 11.23 -16.35 -1.17
C ASP A 120 10.32 -17.12 -0.19
N ALA A 121 10.32 -16.73 1.09
CA ALA A 121 9.44 -17.30 2.12
C ALA A 121 8.02 -16.71 2.06
N ALA A 122 7.10 -17.33 2.80
CA ALA A 122 5.78 -16.72 3.01
C ALA A 122 5.92 -15.40 3.77
N TYR A 123 5.07 -14.42 3.45
CA TYR A 123 5.03 -13.19 4.23
C TYR A 123 4.42 -13.48 5.61
N THR A 124 4.93 -12.81 6.65
CA THR A 124 4.44 -12.91 8.04
C THR A 124 3.64 -11.69 8.46
N TYR A 125 3.92 -10.55 7.81
CA TYR A 125 3.27 -9.28 8.07
C TYR A 125 3.07 -8.50 6.77
N PHE A 126 1.92 -7.84 6.66
CA PHE A 126 1.59 -6.94 5.57
C PHE A 126 0.84 -5.73 6.13
N ARG A 127 1.29 -4.55 5.74
CA ARG A 127 0.60 -3.28 5.99
C ARG A 127 0.55 -2.45 4.71
N THR A 128 -0.58 -1.82 4.46
CA THR A 128 -0.67 -0.74 3.49
C THR A 128 -1.37 0.46 4.09
N SER A 129 -0.81 1.64 3.83
CA SER A 129 -1.37 2.94 4.23
C SER A 129 -1.48 3.82 2.99
N LEU A 130 -2.63 4.47 2.79
CA LEU A 130 -2.87 5.40 1.68
C LEU A 130 -3.07 6.81 2.22
N PHE A 131 -2.36 7.76 1.64
CA PHE A 131 -2.37 9.17 2.02
C PHE A 131 -2.86 10.03 0.85
N GLY A 132 -3.68 11.05 1.16
CA GLY A 132 -4.05 12.12 0.23
C GLY A 132 -3.60 13.45 0.81
N GLY A 133 -2.54 14.04 0.23
CA GLY A 133 -1.84 15.14 0.88
C GLY A 133 -1.25 14.68 2.23
N GLU A 134 -1.56 15.42 3.30
CA GLU A 134 -1.15 15.09 4.67
C GLU A 134 -2.14 14.20 5.44
N GLU A 135 -3.23 13.74 4.80
CA GLU A 135 -4.27 12.96 5.48
C GLU A 135 -4.11 11.46 5.20
N LEU A 136 -4.10 10.65 6.26
CA LEU A 136 -4.23 9.20 6.17
C LEU A 136 -5.68 8.82 5.84
N LEU A 137 -5.90 8.24 4.66
CA LEU A 137 -7.24 7.91 4.13
C LEU A 137 -7.62 6.44 4.28
N LEU A 138 -6.62 5.56 4.38
CA LEU A 138 -6.78 4.11 4.51
C LEU A 138 -5.57 3.53 5.24
N GLU A 139 -5.82 2.60 6.16
CA GLU A 139 -4.80 1.71 6.68
C GLU A 139 -5.37 0.30 6.82
N VAL A 140 -4.62 -0.68 6.32
CA VAL A 140 -4.91 -2.10 6.50
C VAL A 140 -3.65 -2.80 6.97
N GLU A 141 -3.78 -3.56 8.06
CA GLU A 141 -2.70 -4.34 8.65
C GLU A 141 -3.14 -5.79 8.84
N ARG A 142 -2.23 -6.74 8.53
CA ARG A 142 -2.42 -8.18 8.68
C ARG A 142 -1.13 -8.87 9.11
N GLY A 143 -1.29 -9.95 9.87
CA GLY A 143 -0.18 -10.75 10.37
C GLY A 143 0.41 -10.20 11.66
N THR A 144 1.64 -10.62 11.97
CA THR A 144 2.36 -10.21 13.18
C THR A 144 3.84 -10.05 12.85
N LEU A 145 4.45 -9.01 13.43
CA LEU A 145 5.89 -8.76 13.36
C LEU A 145 6.71 -9.82 14.11
#